data_AF-G2GNN0-F1
#
_entry.id   AF-G2GNN0-F1
#
_cell.length_a   1.000
_cell.length_b   1.000
_cell.length_c   1.000
_cell.angle_alpha   90.00
_cell.angle_beta   90.00
_cell.angle_gamma   90.00
#
_symmetry.space_group_name_H-M   'P 1'
#
loop_
_entity.id
_entity.type
_entity.pdbx_description
1 polymer ?
#
loop_
_entity_poly.entity_id
_entity_poly.type
_entity_poly.pdbx_seq_one_letter_code
_entity_poly.pdbx_strand_id
1 'polypeptide(L)' 'GEASYAAAERLGIPPDPARGGAASGVTYIVFKNSRVSPLESRDAAVALGGKLAEEFAAGG' A
#
# COMPACT_ATOMS: atom_id res chain seq x y z
N GLY A 1 -4.67 2.36 16.59
CA GLY A 1 -3.43 2.48 17.39
C GLY A 1 -2.43 3.31 16.62
N GLU A 2 -1.58 4.06 17.30
CA GLU A 2 -0.62 5.06 16.75
C GLU A 2 -0.02 4.72 15.37
N ALA A 3 0.44 3.47 15.17
CA ALA A 3 1.00 3.01 13.90
C ALA A 3 0.02 3.10 12.71
N SER A 4 -1.25 2.78 12.94
CA SER A 4 -2.33 2.90 11.95
C SER A 4 -2.63 4.37 11.61
N TYR A 5 -2.48 5.27 12.60
CA TYR A 5 -2.68 6.70 12.41
C TYR A 5 -1.57 7.29 11.53
N ALA A 6 -0.32 7.00 11.88
CA ALA A 6 0.83 7.42 11.08
C ALA A 6 0.84 6.80 9.67
N ALA A 7 0.32 5.58 9.50
CA ALA A 7 0.14 4.99 8.17
C ALA A 7 -0.91 5.73 7.35
N ALA A 8 -2.05 6.07 7.94
CA ALA A 8 -3.10 6.83 7.27
C ALA A 8 -2.60 8.22 6.83
N GLU A 9 -1.89 8.94 7.71
CA GLU A 9 -1.28 10.23 7.36
C GLU A 9 -0.29 10.11 6.20
N ARG A 10 0.60 9.11 6.22
CA ARG A 10 1.58 8.88 5.13
C ARG A 10 0.92 8.52 3.80
N LEU A 11 -0.28 7.96 3.83
CA LEU A 11 -1.05 7.59 2.65
C LEU A 11 -2.01 8.71 2.20
N GLY A 12 -2.04 9.86 2.89
CA GLY A 12 -2.99 10.95 2.62
C GLY A 12 -4.44 10.58 2.96
N ILE A 13 -4.64 9.57 3.80
CA ILE A 13 -5.93 9.09 4.24
C ILE A 13 -6.30 9.86 5.52
N PRO A 14 -7.50 10.45 5.63
CA PRO A 14 -7.89 11.12 6.87
C PRO A 14 -7.92 10.08 8.00
N PRO A 15 -7.17 10.30 9.10
CA PRO A 15 -7.04 9.30 10.17
C PRO A 15 -8.13 9.40 11.24
N ASP A 16 -9.09 10.34 11.08
CA ASP A 16 -10.23 10.51 11.97
C ASP A 16 -11.07 9.21 12.01
N PRO A 17 -11.29 8.59 13.18
CA PRO A 17 -11.97 7.31 13.26
C PRO A 17 -13.47 7.37 12.90
N ALA A 18 -14.08 8.56 12.89
CA ALA A 18 -15.50 8.77 12.58
C ALA A 18 -15.73 9.28 11.14
N ARG A 19 -14.76 10.00 10.56
CA ARG A 19 -14.88 10.66 9.24
C ARG A 19 -13.78 10.30 8.26
N GLY A 20 -12.81 9.53 8.70
CA GLY A 20 -11.63 9.14 7.95
C GLY A 20 -11.69 7.72 7.40
N GLY A 21 -10.61 7.33 6.72
CA GLY A 21 -10.57 6.15 5.86
C GLY A 21 -10.52 6.51 4.38
N ALA A 22 -10.20 5.53 3.55
CA ALA A 22 -10.14 5.75 2.11
C ALA A 22 -11.55 5.96 1.55
N ALA A 23 -11.68 6.82 0.53
CA ALA A 23 -12.95 7.03 -0.15
C ALA A 23 -13.55 5.69 -0.62
N SER A 24 -14.88 5.54 -0.54
CA SER A 24 -15.54 4.34 -1.05
C SER A 24 -15.16 4.12 -2.52
N GLY A 25 -14.72 2.90 -2.88
CA GLY A 25 -14.27 2.57 -4.23
C GLY A 25 -12.78 2.28 -4.37
N VAL A 26 -12.02 2.15 -3.28
CA VAL A 26 -10.63 1.66 -3.37
C VAL A 26 -10.60 0.16 -3.65
N THR A 27 -9.83 -0.23 -4.66
CA THR A 27 -9.47 -1.62 -4.93
C THR A 27 -8.07 -1.89 -4.37
N TYR A 28 -7.97 -2.87 -3.48
CA TYR A 28 -6.69 -3.37 -2.98
C TYR A 28 -6.27 -4.58 -3.80
N ILE A 29 -5.04 -4.54 -4.34
CA ILE A 29 -4.42 -5.64 -5.06
C ILE A 29 -3.21 -6.09 -4.25
N VAL A 30 -3.14 -7.39 -3.95
CA VAL A 30 -2.06 -7.99 -3.14
C VAL A 30 -1.34 -9.05 -3.97
N PHE A 31 -0.05 -8.84 -4.20
CA PHE A 31 0.81 -9.83 -4.82
C PHE A 31 1.36 -10.78 -3.75
N LYS A 32 0.91 -12.04 -3.79
CA LYS A 32 1.39 -13.06 -2.84
C LYS A 32 2.77 -13.55 -3.26
N ASN A 33 3.55 -14.01 -2.28
CA ASN A 33 4.90 -14.56 -2.48
C ASN A 33 5.97 -13.58 -3.00
N SER A 34 5.66 -12.28 -3.09
CA SER A 34 6.66 -11.23 -3.31
C SER A 34 7.45 -10.99 -2.02
N ARG A 35 8.79 -10.93 -2.13
CA ARG A 35 9.69 -10.69 -1.00
C ARG A 35 10.66 -9.56 -1.34
N VAL A 36 10.95 -8.73 -0.35
CA VAL A 36 12.02 -7.73 -0.38
C VAL A 36 13.02 -8.02 0.74
N SER A 37 14.28 -7.67 0.52
CA SER A 37 15.33 -7.76 1.52
C SER A 37 16.13 -6.45 1.56
N PRO A 38 16.30 -5.84 2.73
CA PRO A 38 15.70 -6.23 4.00
C PRO A 38 14.17 -5.95 4.01
N LEU A 39 13.41 -6.62 4.89
CA LEU A 39 11.93 -6.57 4.88
C LEU A 39 11.40 -5.15 5.15
N GLU A 40 12.14 -4.37 5.93
CA GLU A 40 11.84 -2.98 6.28
C GLU A 40 12.16 -1.96 5.19
N SER A 41 12.80 -2.39 4.09
CA SER A 41 13.16 -1.49 3.00
C SER A 41 11.92 -1.01 2.24
N ARG A 42 11.45 0.18 2.59
CA ARG A 42 10.34 0.84 1.91
C ARG A 42 10.60 1.01 0.43
N ASP A 43 11.79 1.44 0.05
CA ASP A 43 12.12 1.72 -1.35
C ASP A 43 12.12 0.44 -2.19
N ALA A 44 12.64 -0.67 -1.64
CA ALA A 44 12.55 -1.97 -2.30
C ALA A 44 11.09 -2.44 -2.44
N ALA A 45 10.26 -2.22 -1.41
CA ALA A 45 8.84 -2.58 -1.45
C ALA A 45 8.05 -1.77 -2.48
N VAL A 46 8.32 -0.46 -2.59
CA VAL A 46 7.68 0.42 -3.59
C VAL A 46 8.09 0.02 -4.99
N ALA A 47 9.39 -0.21 -5.24
CA ALA A 47 9.88 -0.59 -6.56
C ALA A 47 9.32 -1.95 -7.02
N LEU A 48 9.33 -2.96 -6.14
CA LEU A 48 8.78 -4.28 -6.47
C LEU A 48 7.27 -4.23 -6.69
N GLY A 49 6.53 -3.52 -5.83
CA GLY A 49 5.09 -3.34 -5.97
C GLY A 49 4.70 -2.65 -7.27
N GLY A 50 5.44 -1.60 -7.67
CA GLY A 50 5.24 -0.90 -8.94
C GLY A 50 5.41 -1.83 -10.14
N LYS A 51 6.52 -2.59 -10.17
CA LYS A 51 6.77 -3.56 -11.24
C LYS A 51 5.64 -4.60 -11.37
N LEU A 52 5.21 -5.19 -10.26
CA LEU A 52 4.15 -6.20 -10.27
C LEU A 52 2.80 -5.61 -10.70
N ALA A 53 2.52 -4.35 -10.35
CA ALA A 53 1.32 -3.65 -10.79
C ALA A 53 1.32 -3.37 -12.29
N GLU A 54 2.48 -2.98 -12.86
CA GLU A 54 2.63 -2.80 -14.30
C GLU A 54 2.42 -4.11 -15.07
N GLU A 55 3.05 -5.21 -14.63
CA GLU A 55 2.86 -6.55 -15.22
C GLU A 55 1.39 -7.00 -15.16
N PHE A 56 0.73 -6.79 -14.02
CA PHE A 56 -0.70 -7.09 -13.85
C PHE A 56 -1.58 -6.27 -14.81
N ALA A 57 -1.32 -4.96 -14.94
CA ALA A 57 -2.07 -4.07 -15.83
C ALA A 57 -1.87 -4.41 -17.32
N ALA A 58 -0.72 -4.99 -17.67
CA ALA A 58 -0.41 -5.44 -19.03
C ALA A 58 -1.07 -6.78 -19.42
N GLY A 59 -1.80 -7.43 -18.50
CA GLY A 59 -2.56 -8.66 -18.78
C GLY A 59 -2.00 -9.93 -18.15
N GLY A 60 -0.82 -9.88 -17.51
CA GLY A 60 -0.19 -11.03 -16.85
C GLY A 60 0.46 -12.03 -17.80
#